data_AF-C9KN68-F1
#
_entry.id   AF-C9KN68-F1
#
_cell.length_a   1.000
_cell.length_b   1.000
_cell.length_c   1.000
_cell.angle_alpha   90.00
_cell.angle_beta   90.00
_cell.angle_gamma   90.00
#
_symmetry.space_group_name_H-M   'P 1'
#
loop_
_entity.id
_entity.type
_entity.pdbx_description
1 polymer ?
#
loop_
_entity_poly.entity_id
_entity_poly.type
_entity_poly.pdbx_seq_one_letter_code
_entity_poly.pdbx_strand_id
1 'polypeptide(L)'
;MMQKLEVLSQKTLRERLILYLLQQAGRQKTDCVKVPGRVQLAKELECNRSALTREIGLMKEKGLLECGPDWMRLDEARLREER
;
A
#
# COMPACT_ATOMS: atom_id res chain seq x y z
N MET A 1 -2.58 -18.24 12.38
CA MET A 1 -2.48 -16.79 12.10
C MET A 1 -1.17 -16.50 11.36
N MET A 2 -1.01 -17.01 10.13
CA MET A 2 0.25 -16.93 9.37
C MET A 2 -0.09 -17.06 7.89
N GLN A 3 -0.44 -15.97 7.22
CA GLN A 3 -0.69 -15.98 5.76
C GLN A 3 -0.08 -14.74 5.06
N LYS A 4 0.68 -13.90 5.78
CA LYS A 4 1.30 -12.67 5.22
C LYS A 4 2.77 -12.87 4.82
N LEU A 5 3.40 -13.97 5.22
CA LEU A 5 4.83 -14.24 4.97
C LEU A 5 5.10 -14.92 3.61
N GLU A 6 4.22 -15.78 3.12
CA GLU A 6 4.49 -16.56 1.89
C GLU A 6 4.54 -15.71 0.62
N VAL A 7 3.90 -14.54 0.61
CA VAL A 7 3.92 -13.68 -0.58
C VAL A 7 5.26 -12.93 -0.73
N LEU A 8 6.21 -13.06 0.21
CA LEU A 8 7.51 -12.35 0.22
C LEU A 8 8.51 -12.75 -0.87
N SER A 9 8.32 -13.87 -1.58
CA SER A 9 9.36 -14.39 -2.49
C SER A 9 9.52 -13.66 -3.83
N GLN A 10 8.57 -12.82 -4.27
CA GLN A 10 8.60 -12.16 -5.60
C GLN A 10 7.98 -10.74 -5.61
N LYS A 11 7.97 -10.01 -4.48
CA LYS A 11 7.12 -8.82 -4.34
C LYS A 11 7.52 -7.62 -5.18
N THR A 12 6.71 -7.36 -6.19
CA THR A 12 6.64 -6.08 -6.90
C THR A 12 6.40 -4.92 -5.92
N LEU A 13 6.79 -3.69 -6.34
CA LEU A 13 6.58 -2.46 -5.56
C LEU A 13 5.14 -2.32 -5.04
N ARG A 14 4.17 -2.70 -5.88
CA ARG A 14 2.74 -2.66 -5.59
C ARG A 14 2.38 -3.49 -4.36
N GLU A 15 2.81 -4.75 -4.30
CA GLU A 15 2.49 -5.63 -3.16
C GLU A 15 3.14 -5.19 -1.87
N ARG A 16 4.38 -4.68 -1.93
CA ARG A 16 5.03 -4.13 -0.72
C ARG A 16 4.23 -2.95 -0.18
N LEU A 17 3.79 -2.05 -1.07
CA LEU A 17 2.96 -0.90 -0.72
C LEU A 17 1.64 -1.34 -0.08
N ILE A 18 0.92 -2.27 -0.72
CA ILE A 18 -0.34 -2.81 -0.22
C ILE A 18 -0.16 -3.41 1.18
N LEU A 19 0.88 -4.22 1.38
CA LEU A 19 1.13 -4.85 2.68
C LEU A 19 1.45 -3.85 3.77
N TYR A 20 2.26 -2.83 3.46
CA TYR A 20 2.54 -1.76 4.40
C TYR A 20 1.25 -1.08 4.86
N LEU A 21 0.36 -0.76 3.92
CA LEU A 21 -0.94 -0.15 4.20
C LEU A 21 -1.85 -1.08 5.00
N LEU A 22 -1.96 -2.36 4.61
CA LEU A 22 -2.75 -3.36 5.34
C LEU A 22 -2.24 -3.57 6.77
N GLN A 23 -0.92 -3.52 6.98
CA GLN A 23 -0.34 -3.59 8.32
C GLN A 23 -0.68 -2.35 9.14
N GLN A 24 -0.56 -1.17 8.55
CA GLN A 24 -0.98 0.07 9.19
C GLN A 24 -2.49 0.09 9.50
N ALA A 25 -3.33 -0.41 8.59
CA ALA A 25 -4.79 -0.46 8.73
C ALA A 25 -5.18 -1.42 9.83
N GLY A 26 -4.56 -2.61 9.87
CA GLY A 26 -4.75 -3.57 10.95
C GLY A 26 -4.29 -3.04 12.32
N ARG A 27 -3.22 -2.23 12.37
CA ARG A 27 -2.74 -1.60 13.62
C ARG A 27 -3.67 -0.49 14.10
N GLN A 28 -4.14 0.36 13.20
CA GLN A 28 -5.03 1.47 13.53
C GLN A 28 -6.51 1.06 13.59
N LYS A 29 -6.86 -0.16 13.16
CA LYS A 29 -8.23 -0.67 12.99
C LYS A 29 -9.14 0.30 12.24
N THR A 30 -8.57 1.00 11.26
CA THR A 30 -9.26 2.00 10.45
C THR A 30 -8.87 1.84 8.99
N ASP A 31 -9.80 2.20 8.12
CA ASP A 31 -9.62 2.17 6.68
C ASP A 31 -8.70 3.32 6.20
N CYS A 32 -8.69 4.43 6.93
CA CYS A 32 -7.82 5.59 6.68
C CYS A 32 -6.53 5.52 7.50
N VAL A 33 -5.48 4.97 6.91
CA VAL A 33 -4.15 4.88 7.52
C VAL A 33 -3.39 6.19 7.38
N LYS A 34 -2.85 6.69 8.50
CA LYS A 34 -1.92 7.82 8.46
C LYS A 34 -0.57 7.39 7.94
N VAL A 35 -0.28 7.77 6.70
CA VAL A 35 0.98 7.40 6.06
C VAL A 35 2.02 8.49 6.27
N PRO A 36 3.25 8.13 6.66
CA PRO A 36 4.33 9.10 6.67
C PRO A 36 4.60 9.59 5.25
N GLY A 37 5.24 10.76 5.11
CA GLY A 37 5.50 11.35 3.81
C GLY A 37 6.16 10.39 2.82
N ARG A 38 5.92 10.58 1.52
CA ARG A 38 6.34 9.68 0.43
C ARG A 38 7.80 9.27 0.45
N VAL A 39 8.67 10.09 1.04
CA VAL A 39 10.11 9.81 1.22
C VAL A 39 10.34 8.69 2.23
N GLN A 40 9.70 8.74 3.40
CA GLN A 40 9.80 7.68 4.39
C GLN A 40 9.21 6.40 3.83
N LEU A 41 8.04 6.49 3.21
CA LEU A 41 7.35 5.33 2.66
C LEU A 41 8.17 4.65 1.53
N ALA A 42 8.84 5.44 0.69
CA ALA A 42 9.78 4.93 -0.31
C ALA A 42 10.99 4.22 0.33
N LYS A 43 11.50 4.74 1.46
CA LYS A 43 12.60 4.16 2.21
C LYS A 43 12.23 2.83 2.87
N GLU A 44 11.03 2.75 3.47
CA GLU A 44 10.49 1.52 4.09
C GLU A 44 10.24 0.42 3.05
N LEU A 45 9.82 0.79 1.84
CA LEU A 45 9.54 -0.16 0.75
C LEU A 45 10.77 -0.50 -0.09
N GLU A 46 11.92 0.09 0.25
CA GLU A 46 13.17 0.02 -0.51
C GLU A 46 12.94 0.30 -2.00
N CYS A 47 12.24 1.40 -2.30
CA CYS A 47 11.94 1.78 -3.67
C CYS A 47 12.17 3.27 -3.93
N ASN A 48 12.27 3.62 -5.21
CA ASN A 48 12.42 5.00 -5.64
C ASN A 48 11.11 5.79 -5.44
N ARG A 49 11.22 7.02 -4.92
CA ARG A 49 10.08 7.94 -4.75
C ARG A 49 9.28 8.16 -6.04
N SER A 50 9.97 8.18 -7.18
CA SER A 50 9.35 8.33 -8.51
C SER A 50 8.53 7.10 -8.89
N ALA A 51 9.05 5.90 -8.64
CA ALA A 51 8.34 4.64 -8.89
C ALA A 51 7.13 4.51 -7.96
N LEU A 52 7.31 4.82 -6.67
CA LEU A 52 6.23 4.83 -5.68
C LEU A 52 5.10 5.78 -6.08
N THR A 53 5.43 7.02 -6.46
CA THR A 53 4.43 8.01 -6.89
C THR A 53 3.67 7.53 -8.12
N ARG A 54 4.36 6.89 -9.07
CA ARG A 54 3.72 6.36 -10.29
C ARG A 54 2.79 5.20 -9.97
N GLU A 55 3.22 4.26 -9.13
CA GLU A 55 2.38 3.13 -8.71
C GLU A 55 1.17 3.59 -7.91
N ILE A 56 1.34 4.54 -6.97
CA ILE A 56 0.23 5.17 -6.23
C ILE A 56 -0.78 5.80 -7.19
N GLY A 57 -0.29 6.53 -8.21
CA GLY A 57 -1.14 7.13 -9.24
C GLY A 57 -1.95 6.08 -10.01
N LEU A 58 -1.30 5.00 -10.45
CA LEU A 58 -1.96 3.90 -11.15
C LEU A 58 -3.00 3.19 -10.29
N MET A 59 -2.67 2.92 -9.03
CA MET A 59 -3.61 2.28 -8.10
C MET A 59 -4.79 3.19 -7.77
N LYS A 60 -4.56 4.50 -7.69
CA LYS A 60 -5.63 5.49 -7.50
C LYS A 60 -6.53 5.62 -8.71
N GLU A 61 -5.96 5.64 -9.91
CA GLU A 61 -6.72 5.67 -11.17
C GLU A 61 -7.56 4.41 -11.36
N LYS A 62 -7.01 3.25 -10.98
CA LYS A 62 -7.76 1.99 -10.92
C LYS A 62 -8.83 1.98 -9.82
N GLY A 63 -8.82 2.92 -8.89
CA GLY A 63 -9.71 2.95 -7.72
C GLY A 63 -9.43 1.85 -6.69
N LEU A 64 -8.20 1.33 -6.64
CA LEU A 64 -7.74 0.31 -5.68
C LEU A 64 -7.30 0.93 -4.35
N LEU A 65 -6.84 2.18 -4.38
CA LEU A 65 -6.47 2.92 -3.18
C LEU A 65 -6.77 4.40 -3.36
N GLU A 66 -7.00 5.08 -2.26
CA GLU A 66 -7.06 6.54 -2.20
C GLU A 66 -5.88 7.08 -1.37
N CYS A 67 -5.27 8.16 -1.84
CA CYS A 67 -4.21 8.85 -1.11
C CYS A 67 -4.52 10.34 -1.00
N GLY A 68 -4.49 10.84 0.22
CA GLY A 68 -4.53 12.24 0.59
C GLY A 68 -3.14 12.81 0.92
N PRO A 69 -3.06 14.02 1.51
CA PRO A 69 -1.79 14.67 1.85
C PRO A 69 -1.04 13.98 3.01
N ASP A 70 -1.76 13.40 3.98
CA ASP A 70 -1.19 12.74 5.18
C ASP A 70 -1.83 11.37 5.47
N TRP A 71 -2.77 10.94 4.61
CA TRP A 71 -3.52 9.71 4.81
C TRP A 71 -3.61 8.92 3.52
N MET A 72 -3.74 7.60 3.65
CA MET A 72 -4.04 6.68 2.57
C MET A 72 -5.13 5.73 3.02
N ARG A 73 -5.89 5.24 2.06
CA ARG A 73 -6.98 4.29 2.26
C ARG A 73 -6.84 3.23 1.19
N LEU A 74 -6.89 1.97 1.58
CA LEU A 74 -6.80 0.86 0.65
C LEU A 74 -8.17 0.21 0.52
N ASP A 75 -8.61 -0.04 -0.71
CA ASP A 75 -9.87 -0.71 -0.95
C ASP A 75 -9.66 -2.23 -0.98
N GLU A 76 -9.80 -2.87 0.20
CA GLU A 76 -9.63 -4.32 0.35
C GLU A 76 -10.63 -5.12 -0.49
N ALA A 77 -11.82 -4.56 -0.76
CA ALA A 77 -12.84 -5.21 -1.56
C ALA A 77 -12.37 -5.38 -3.00
N ARG A 78 -11.86 -4.29 -3.62
CA ARG A 78 -11.34 -4.37 -4.99
C ARG A 78 -10.06 -5.17 -5.12
N LEU A 79 -9.23 -5.22 -4.07
CA LEU A 79 -8.02 -6.04 -4.09
C LEU A 79 -8.34 -7.54 -4.19
N ARG A 80 -9.48 -7.98 -3.63
CA ARG A 80 -9.94 -9.38 -3.75
C ARG A 80 -10.52 -9.71 -5.12
N GLU A 81 -11.00 -8.70 -5.86
CA GLU A 81 -11.55 -8.89 -7.21
C GLU A 81 -10.48 -9.01 -8.30
N GLU A 82 -9.25 -8.53 -8.07
CA GLU A 82 -8.13 -8.64 -9.04
C GLU A 82 -7.47 -10.05 -9.01
N ARG A 83 -8.15 -11.08 -8.52
CA ARG A 83 -7.61 -12.45 -8.29
C ARG A 83 -8.05 -13.46 -9.35
#